data_AF-A0A819XSQ9-F1
#
_entry.id   AF-A0A819XSQ9-F1
#
_cell.length_a   1.000
_cell.length_b   1.000
_cell.length_c   1.000
_cell.angle_alpha   90.00
_cell.angle_beta   90.00
_cell.angle_gamma   90.00
#
_symmetry.space_group_name_H-M   'P 1'
#
loop_
_entity.id
_entity.type
_entity.pdbx_description
1 polymer ?
#
loop_
_entity_poly.entity_id
_entity_poly.type
_entity_poly.pdbx_seq_one_letter_code
_entity_poly.pdbx_strand_id
1 'polypeptide(L)'
;LTELFIPTKSITNEQLSTYCETLSYITTDFKHALHSDNHRLSYDLLNNEQCKSFSGLTKHQIQQLATEYNLNEENIFLFYTKCNTDNSDFLLSQVFGIPDTSISRHINQSIEDLFNNLVTDQMGPTTWDRKNIDMHTPMFAKELLQVNVQNIVICMDSFPIYIEKPGDFTLQKLTWSSQTLRNCIKFHCITTLDGTFVGIQGGYGATGHNNEESIINSLTNDKYAIDNDDDDNIYHNHMAQTLFFKKILKNNDILILDRGYTRMNKRQYQIKIPPSIDKGKTQLSTKQANESRLVTFHRNVVERAIGRLKKWKLLKNRVVHQYVVKLDKIVSTLASTINKFDEPLYKNFSKKNKHVKLILEHINDSENELKYLMDKNQNNYWQLTAKNLEEIIDFVTNTNYLPKYTPSKIESISTGCYAMKLSKRYFTNSIDHMKIYEHQSIENCIKVVGINSRFSSGIKHCSILKFYPRKPEDTKFYCSCKSGARTTNPCAHALSVLMLIQSIQKELPHLKLAKTTIDYSDAIKNEYSSSHYQAIYNNIIDCEWIAKCWTCHELYHPSCIGQDQEKIDAIIDKWKCPYCQEDDDNK
;
A
#
# COMPACT_ATOMS: atom_id res chain seq x y z
N LEU A 1 46.79 -12.19 -5.62
CA LEU A 1 45.67 -12.99 -5.05
C LEU A 1 46.05 -13.78 -3.79
N THR A 2 47.34 -13.89 -3.44
CA THR A 2 47.84 -14.37 -2.13
C THR A 2 48.54 -13.29 -1.29
N GLU A 3 48.37 -12.01 -1.63
CA GLU A 3 48.71 -10.84 -0.80
C GLU A 3 47.46 -10.12 -0.25
N LEU A 4 46.28 -10.71 -0.46
CA LEU A 4 45.06 -10.35 0.25
C LEU A 4 45.10 -11.09 1.58
N PHE A 5 44.98 -10.39 2.71
CA PHE A 5 44.76 -10.86 4.10
C PHE A 5 45.83 -10.39 5.11
N ILE A 6 45.75 -9.10 5.48
CA ILE A 6 46.18 -8.55 6.78
C ILE A 6 45.05 -7.59 7.27
N PRO A 7 44.70 -7.59 8.58
CA PRO A 7 43.41 -7.13 9.09
C PRO A 7 43.37 -5.62 9.34
N THR A 8 43.36 -4.83 8.27
CA THR A 8 43.09 -3.38 8.29
C THR A 8 42.53 -3.01 6.93
N LYS A 9 41.21 -3.06 6.73
CA LYS A 9 40.60 -2.52 5.51
C LYS A 9 39.71 -1.34 5.87
N SER A 10 40.25 -0.16 5.60
CA SER A 10 39.48 1.05 5.34
C SER A 10 38.39 0.77 4.30
N ILE A 11 37.23 1.39 4.52
CA ILE A 11 36.08 1.36 3.63
C ILE A 11 36.52 1.91 2.27
N THR A 12 36.18 1.25 1.16
CA THR A 12 36.47 1.81 -0.17
C THR A 12 35.59 3.05 -0.40
N ASN A 13 36.08 4.07 -1.11
CA ASN A 13 35.31 5.29 -1.41
C ASN A 13 33.95 4.98 -2.07
N GLU A 14 33.84 3.87 -2.79
CA GLU A 14 32.61 3.39 -3.40
C GLU A 14 31.59 2.87 -2.34
N GLN A 15 32.04 2.09 -1.35
CA GLN A 15 31.22 1.63 -0.22
C GLN A 15 30.79 2.79 0.69
N LEU A 16 31.67 3.77 0.88
CA LEU A 16 31.39 5.02 1.60
C LEU A 16 30.38 5.89 0.85
N SER A 17 30.41 5.93 -0.49
CA SER A 17 29.44 6.66 -1.32
C SER A 17 28.04 6.04 -1.23
N THR A 18 27.93 4.71 -1.29
CA THR A 18 26.63 4.02 -1.14
C THR A 18 26.04 4.20 0.27
N TYR A 19 26.90 4.27 1.28
CA TYR A 19 26.51 4.63 2.65
C TYR A 19 26.11 6.11 2.76
N CYS A 20 26.85 7.02 2.11
CA CYS A 20 26.57 8.45 2.04
C CYS A 20 25.25 8.79 1.32
N GLU A 21 24.84 8.02 0.30
CA GLU A 21 23.53 8.15 -0.34
C GLU A 21 22.38 7.77 0.62
N THR A 22 22.62 6.82 1.53
CA THR A 22 21.68 6.51 2.63
C THR A 22 21.70 7.59 3.73
N LEU A 23 22.80 8.35 3.83
CA LEU A 23 23.05 9.42 4.78
C LEU A 23 22.76 10.83 4.21
N SER A 24 21.98 10.98 3.14
CA SER A 24 21.70 12.31 2.53
C SER A 24 21.02 13.31 3.49
N TYR A 25 20.64 12.85 4.69
CA TYR A 25 20.04 13.62 5.77
C TYR A 25 20.96 13.94 6.95
N ILE A 26 22.20 13.42 6.98
CA ILE A 26 23.09 13.64 8.13
C ILE A 26 24.02 14.82 7.86
N THR A 27 23.99 15.78 8.77
CA THR A 27 24.62 17.11 8.74
C THR A 27 26.11 17.08 8.37
N THR A 28 26.61 18.20 7.85
CA THR A 28 28.01 18.43 7.44
C THR A 28 29.03 18.01 8.51
N ASP A 29 28.67 18.14 9.80
CA ASP A 29 29.49 17.72 10.93
C ASP A 29 29.79 16.20 10.96
N PHE A 30 28.89 15.38 10.40
CA PHE A 30 29.02 13.92 10.33
C PHE A 30 30.02 13.46 9.27
N LYS A 31 30.15 14.22 8.16
CA LYS A 31 31.21 13.99 7.16
C LYS A 31 32.58 14.36 7.74
N HIS A 32 32.67 15.43 8.52
CA HIS A 32 33.91 15.81 9.22
C HIS A 32 34.32 14.77 10.27
N ALA A 33 33.35 14.23 11.03
CA ALA A 33 33.59 13.20 12.03
C ALA A 33 33.97 11.82 11.47
N LEU A 34 33.90 11.59 10.15
CA LEU A 34 34.37 10.39 9.43
C LEU A 34 35.77 10.55 8.78
N HIS A 35 36.38 11.74 8.89
CA HIS A 35 37.72 12.03 8.37
C HIS A 35 38.86 12.24 9.40
N SER A 36 38.57 12.38 10.70
CA SER A 36 39.57 12.45 11.80
C SER A 36 39.82 11.13 12.55
N ASP A 37 41.08 10.69 12.63
CA ASP A 37 41.66 9.40 13.09
C ASP A 37 41.12 8.63 14.35
N ASN A 38 40.01 8.99 14.99
CA ASN A 38 39.39 8.26 16.12
C ASN A 38 37.86 8.06 15.96
N HIS A 39 37.47 7.38 14.88
CA HIS A 39 36.11 7.17 14.39
C HIS A 39 35.30 6.07 15.10
N ARG A 40 34.45 6.41 16.08
CA ARG A 40 33.41 5.49 16.59
C ARG A 40 32.15 6.26 16.97
N LEU A 41 30.99 5.84 16.46
CA LEU A 41 29.69 6.34 16.92
C LEU A 41 29.27 5.54 18.17
N SER A 42 29.08 6.21 19.30
CA SER A 42 28.48 5.61 20.50
C SER A 42 26.99 5.94 20.55
N TYR A 43 26.18 4.95 20.91
CA TYR A 43 24.74 5.13 21.14
C TYR A 43 24.44 6.26 22.14
N ASP A 44 25.27 6.39 23.18
CA ASP A 44 25.09 7.40 24.24
C ASP A 44 25.15 8.83 23.69
N LEU A 45 25.91 9.04 22.62
CA LEU A 45 26.12 10.34 21.98
C LEU A 45 25.03 10.70 20.96
N LEU A 46 24.20 9.75 20.55
CA LEU A 46 23.15 9.98 19.56
C LEU A 46 21.96 10.72 20.19
N ASN A 47 21.39 11.67 19.46
CA ASN A 47 20.11 12.30 19.81
C ASN A 47 18.90 11.50 19.25
N ASN A 48 17.68 11.94 19.58
CA ASN A 48 16.45 11.26 19.18
C ASN A 48 16.31 11.05 17.66
N GLU A 49 16.56 12.09 16.85
CA GLU A 49 16.41 12.03 15.39
C GLU A 49 17.51 11.19 14.72
N GLN A 50 18.73 11.25 15.26
CA GLN A 50 19.83 10.39 14.82
C GLN A 50 19.53 8.92 15.11
N CYS A 51 19.09 8.59 16.33
CA CYS A 51 18.66 7.22 16.67
C CYS A 51 17.54 6.74 15.74
N LYS A 52 16.56 7.59 15.46
CA LYS A 52 15.44 7.27 14.56
C LYS A 52 15.90 7.03 13.13
N SER A 53 16.85 7.82 12.64
CA SER A 53 17.41 7.67 11.30
C SER A 53 18.12 6.32 11.12
N PHE A 54 18.89 5.89 12.12
CA PHE A 54 19.58 4.60 12.08
C PHE A 54 18.66 3.41 12.35
N SER A 55 17.89 3.47 13.43
CA SER A 55 17.16 2.32 13.97
C SER A 55 15.69 2.28 13.58
N GLY A 56 15.14 3.35 13.01
CA GLY A 56 13.70 3.50 12.84
C GLY A 56 12.95 3.89 14.14
N LEU A 57 13.62 3.88 15.30
CA LEU A 57 13.05 4.24 16.61
C LEU A 57 13.77 5.45 17.23
N THR A 58 13.02 6.31 17.92
CA THR A 58 13.62 7.41 18.69
C THR A 58 14.43 6.88 19.87
N LYS A 59 15.37 7.68 20.38
CA LYS A 59 16.15 7.31 21.57
C LYS A 59 15.23 7.06 22.77
N HIS A 60 14.19 7.88 22.94
CA HIS A 60 13.16 7.66 23.95
C HIS A 60 12.46 6.30 23.82
N GLN A 61 12.09 5.87 22.60
CA GLN A 61 11.45 4.56 22.40
C GLN A 61 12.39 3.40 22.77
N ILE A 62 13.68 3.51 22.45
CA ILE A 62 14.70 2.53 22.83
C ILE A 62 14.87 2.48 24.35
N GLN A 63 14.99 3.63 25.00
CA GLN A 63 15.07 3.76 26.46
C GLN A 63 13.84 3.18 27.16
N GLN A 64 12.66 3.40 26.58
CA GLN A 64 11.41 2.83 27.08
C GLN A 64 11.44 1.29 27.05
N LEU A 65 11.83 0.69 25.92
CA LEU A 65 11.98 -0.78 25.83
C LEU A 65 13.03 -1.30 26.81
N ALA A 66 14.18 -0.64 26.90
CA ALA A 66 15.25 -1.01 27.81
C ALA A 66 14.81 -0.98 29.27
N THR A 67 14.09 0.07 29.67
CA THR A 67 13.61 0.23 31.04
C THR A 67 12.50 -0.78 31.38
N GLU A 68 11.49 -0.91 30.52
CA GLU A 68 10.34 -1.79 30.78
C GLU A 68 10.74 -3.27 30.87
N TYR A 69 11.69 -3.70 30.04
CA TYR A 69 12.10 -5.11 29.94
C TYR A 69 13.48 -5.39 30.55
N ASN A 70 14.08 -4.40 31.22
CA ASN A 70 15.42 -4.47 31.82
C ASN A 70 16.49 -4.97 30.84
N LEU A 71 16.57 -4.35 29.67
CA LEU A 71 17.46 -4.71 28.57
C LEU A 71 18.52 -3.63 28.32
N ASN A 72 19.60 -3.99 27.63
CA ASN A 72 20.64 -3.03 27.26
C ASN A 72 20.22 -2.17 26.05
N GLU A 73 20.28 -0.85 26.21
CA GLU A 73 19.88 0.14 25.20
C GLU A 73 20.70 0.04 23.90
N GLU A 74 22.03 -0.14 24.00
CA GLU A 74 22.91 -0.27 22.82
C GLU A 74 22.59 -1.53 22.02
N ASN A 75 22.32 -2.66 22.68
CA ASN A 75 21.96 -3.91 22.01
C ASN A 75 20.64 -3.75 21.25
N ILE A 76 19.62 -3.15 21.89
CA ILE A 76 18.34 -2.85 21.25
C ILE A 76 18.56 -1.95 20.03
N PHE A 77 19.33 -0.88 20.19
CA PHE A 77 19.65 0.05 19.11
C PHE A 77 20.33 -0.66 17.93
N LEU A 78 21.30 -1.54 18.17
CA LEU A 78 22.00 -2.30 17.14
C LEU A 78 21.05 -3.26 16.41
N PHE A 79 20.17 -3.97 17.12
CA PHE A 79 19.18 -4.84 16.53
C PHE A 79 18.23 -4.09 15.58
N TYR A 80 17.65 -2.97 16.04
CA TYR A 80 16.75 -2.18 15.19
C TYR A 80 17.50 -1.48 14.06
N THR A 81 18.75 -1.06 14.25
CA THR A 81 19.62 -0.54 13.18
C THR A 81 19.88 -1.60 12.12
N LYS A 82 20.15 -2.85 12.52
CA LYS A 82 20.26 -3.98 11.58
C LYS A 82 18.97 -4.16 10.78
N CYS A 83 17.81 -4.15 11.43
CA CYS A 83 16.52 -4.33 10.77
C CYS A 83 16.18 -3.18 9.81
N ASN A 84 16.48 -1.93 10.20
CA ASN A 84 16.14 -0.73 9.45
C ASN A 84 17.09 -0.48 8.28
N THR A 85 18.36 -0.88 8.40
CA THR A 85 19.39 -0.62 7.38
C THR A 85 19.71 -1.83 6.51
N ASP A 86 19.57 -3.05 7.04
CA ASP A 86 20.01 -4.31 6.42
C ASP A 86 21.53 -4.37 6.12
N ASN A 87 22.32 -3.56 6.83
CA ASN A 87 23.78 -3.53 6.69
C ASN A 87 24.46 -4.76 7.28
N SER A 88 25.62 -5.16 6.75
CA SER A 88 26.40 -6.27 7.29
C SER A 88 26.92 -5.99 8.70
N ASP A 89 27.12 -7.05 9.48
CA ASP A 89 27.62 -6.93 10.86
C ASP A 89 29.03 -6.28 10.87
N PHE A 90 29.86 -6.58 9.87
CA PHE A 90 31.14 -5.88 9.61
C PHE A 90 30.98 -4.37 9.42
N LEU A 91 29.99 -3.92 8.63
CA LEU A 91 29.78 -2.49 8.42
C LEU A 91 29.31 -1.80 9.70
N LEU A 92 28.39 -2.42 10.45
CA LEU A 92 27.98 -1.93 11.76
C LEU A 92 29.17 -1.88 12.74
N SER A 93 30.06 -2.87 12.68
CA SER A 93 31.29 -2.91 13.47
C SER A 93 32.21 -1.72 13.19
N GLN A 94 32.39 -1.33 11.91
CA GLN A 94 33.19 -0.16 11.56
C GLN A 94 32.52 1.15 12.02
N VAL A 95 31.20 1.25 11.89
CA VAL A 95 30.44 2.47 12.23
C VAL A 95 30.43 2.72 13.74
N PHE A 96 30.16 1.69 14.54
CA PHE A 96 30.01 1.81 15.99
C PHE A 96 31.29 1.47 16.75
N GLY A 97 32.34 0.98 16.07
CA GLY A 97 33.61 0.62 16.70
C GLY A 97 33.51 -0.55 17.68
N ILE A 98 32.51 -1.42 17.49
CA ILE A 98 32.25 -2.63 18.26
C ILE A 98 32.74 -3.81 17.43
N PRO A 99 33.47 -4.79 17.99
CA PRO A 99 33.91 -5.96 17.22
C PRO A 99 32.74 -6.69 16.55
N ASP A 100 32.93 -7.18 15.33
CA ASP A 100 31.90 -7.88 14.54
C ASP A 100 31.24 -9.05 15.30
N THR A 101 32.05 -9.85 16.00
CA THR A 101 31.57 -10.93 16.86
C THR A 101 30.68 -10.42 18.00
N SER A 102 30.99 -9.25 18.57
CA SER A 102 30.17 -8.60 19.58
C SER A 102 28.88 -8.04 18.98
N ILE A 103 28.92 -7.41 17.79
CA ILE A 103 27.72 -6.97 17.06
C ILE A 103 26.75 -8.13 16.89
N SER A 104 27.23 -9.25 16.33
CA SER A 104 26.40 -10.43 16.09
C SER A 104 25.82 -10.98 17.40
N ARG A 105 26.63 -11.05 18.46
CA ARG A 105 26.17 -11.48 19.80
C ARG A 105 25.09 -10.55 20.37
N HIS A 106 25.29 -9.24 20.30
CA HIS A 106 24.36 -8.24 20.84
C HIS A 106 23.02 -8.28 20.09
N ILE A 107 23.05 -8.36 18.76
CA ILE A 107 21.84 -8.50 17.94
C ILE A 107 21.10 -9.79 18.29
N ASN A 108 21.81 -10.92 18.41
CA ASN A 108 21.18 -12.20 18.75
C ASN A 108 20.56 -12.19 20.15
N GLN A 109 21.24 -11.59 21.12
CA GLN A 109 20.71 -11.42 22.47
C GLN A 109 19.43 -10.59 22.46
N SER A 110 19.42 -9.45 21.75
CA SER A 110 18.22 -8.62 21.61
C SER A 110 17.07 -9.31 20.90
N ILE A 111 17.34 -10.17 19.91
CA ILE A 111 16.27 -10.96 19.27
C ILE A 111 15.58 -11.84 20.30
N GLU A 112 16.34 -12.58 21.12
CA GLU A 112 15.78 -13.45 22.16
C GLU A 112 15.05 -12.66 23.23
N ASP A 113 15.68 -11.61 23.75
CA ASP A 113 15.13 -10.80 24.84
C ASP A 113 13.84 -10.08 24.45
N LEU A 114 13.82 -9.44 23.28
CA LEU A 114 12.61 -8.77 22.79
C LEU A 114 11.53 -9.78 22.41
N PHE A 115 11.89 -10.94 21.88
CA PHE A 115 10.90 -11.97 21.58
C PHE A 115 10.25 -12.51 22.86
N ASN A 116 11.02 -12.80 23.90
CA ASN A 116 10.45 -13.37 25.12
C ASN A 116 9.63 -12.34 25.93
N ASN A 117 10.00 -11.07 25.88
CA ASN A 117 9.36 -10.01 26.66
C ASN A 117 8.35 -9.20 25.83
N LEU A 118 8.82 -8.42 24.84
CA LEU A 118 7.98 -7.51 24.06
C LEU A 118 6.89 -8.25 23.26
N VAL A 119 7.17 -9.43 22.71
CA VAL A 119 6.14 -10.18 21.96
C VAL A 119 5.02 -10.66 22.87
N THR A 120 5.36 -11.20 24.04
CA THR A 120 4.40 -11.67 25.05
C THR A 120 3.46 -10.56 25.53
N ASP A 121 3.97 -9.32 25.63
CA ASP A 121 3.20 -8.18 26.10
C ASP A 121 2.32 -7.54 25.02
N GLN A 122 2.73 -7.61 23.75
CA GLN A 122 2.06 -6.89 22.66
C GLN A 122 1.22 -7.77 21.73
N MET A 123 1.41 -9.09 21.76
CA MET A 123 0.74 -10.05 20.88
C MET A 123 0.38 -11.34 21.61
N GLY A 124 -0.46 -12.16 20.97
CA GLY A 124 -0.84 -13.46 21.48
C GLY A 124 -2.03 -13.43 22.44
N PRO A 125 -2.47 -14.61 22.94
CA PRO A 125 -3.74 -14.77 23.63
C PRO A 125 -3.76 -14.21 25.07
N THR A 126 -2.61 -13.85 25.63
CA THR A 126 -2.50 -13.16 26.94
C THR A 126 -2.95 -11.71 26.84
N THR A 127 -2.47 -11.00 25.81
CA THR A 127 -2.79 -9.60 25.55
C THR A 127 -4.07 -9.46 24.74
N TRP A 128 -4.30 -10.31 23.74
CA TRP A 128 -5.43 -10.17 22.80
C TRP A 128 -6.55 -11.16 23.10
N ASP A 129 -7.36 -10.81 24.09
CA ASP A 129 -8.64 -11.46 24.33
C ASP A 129 -9.73 -10.94 23.36
N ARG A 130 -10.92 -11.53 23.45
CA ARG A 130 -12.06 -11.14 22.61
C ARG A 130 -12.48 -9.68 22.82
N LYS A 131 -12.34 -9.15 24.04
CA LYS A 131 -12.72 -7.77 24.38
C LYS A 131 -11.76 -6.79 23.72
N ASN A 132 -10.46 -7.03 23.77
CA ASN A 132 -9.45 -6.20 23.13
C ASN A 132 -9.61 -6.21 21.61
N ILE A 133 -9.86 -7.37 21.00
CA ILE A 133 -10.17 -7.46 19.56
C ILE A 133 -11.44 -6.64 19.21
N ASP A 134 -12.49 -6.72 20.02
CA ASP A 134 -13.72 -5.97 19.81
C ASP A 134 -13.51 -4.45 19.94
N MET A 135 -12.68 -4.00 20.88
CA MET A 135 -12.31 -2.58 21.04
C MET A 135 -11.49 -2.06 19.85
N HIS A 136 -10.64 -2.90 19.27
CA HIS A 136 -9.85 -2.62 18.06
C HIS A 136 -10.60 -2.95 16.75
N THR A 137 -11.91 -3.20 16.84
CA THR A 137 -12.79 -3.29 15.67
C THR A 137 -13.56 -1.96 15.57
N PRO A 138 -13.25 -1.10 14.59
CA PRO A 138 -13.92 0.18 14.47
C PRO A 138 -15.44 0.05 14.27
N MET A 139 -16.22 0.97 14.84
CA MET A 139 -17.69 0.91 14.79
C MET A 139 -18.28 0.81 13.36
N PHE A 140 -17.69 1.51 12.40
CA PHE A 140 -18.15 1.43 11.00
C PHE A 140 -18.01 0.01 10.42
N ALA A 141 -16.98 -0.73 10.84
CA ALA A 141 -16.75 -2.10 10.38
C ALA A 141 -17.76 -3.04 11.01
N LYS A 142 -18.10 -2.82 12.29
CA LYS A 142 -19.18 -3.55 12.97
C LYS A 142 -20.52 -3.39 12.25
N GLU A 143 -20.85 -2.17 11.85
CA GLU A 143 -22.08 -1.85 11.11
C GLU A 143 -22.09 -2.48 9.70
N LEU A 144 -21.02 -2.28 8.93
CA LEU A 144 -20.90 -2.80 7.56
C LEU A 144 -20.92 -4.33 7.48
N LEU A 145 -20.34 -5.01 8.47
CA LEU A 145 -20.27 -6.47 8.53
C LEU A 145 -21.43 -7.09 9.32
N GLN A 146 -22.31 -6.26 9.91
CA GLN A 146 -23.43 -6.69 10.76
C GLN A 146 -22.96 -7.62 11.89
N VAL A 147 -21.94 -7.18 12.61
CA VAL A 147 -21.29 -7.97 13.66
C VAL A 147 -22.20 -8.06 14.88
N ASN A 148 -22.54 -9.29 15.29
CA ASN A 148 -23.26 -9.51 16.54
C ASN A 148 -22.38 -9.19 17.75
N VAL A 149 -22.99 -8.73 18.85
CA VAL A 149 -22.28 -8.33 20.09
C VAL A 149 -21.37 -9.44 20.65
N GLN A 150 -21.69 -10.70 20.40
CA GLN A 150 -20.91 -11.84 20.90
C GLN A 150 -19.75 -12.25 19.99
N ASN A 151 -19.70 -11.73 18.76
CA ASN A 151 -18.76 -12.15 17.72
C ASN A 151 -17.62 -11.15 17.58
N ILE A 152 -16.44 -11.65 17.24
CA ILE A 152 -15.28 -10.82 16.89
C ILE A 152 -15.01 -10.88 15.39
N VAL A 153 -14.23 -9.92 14.90
CA VAL A 153 -13.76 -9.89 13.51
C VAL A 153 -12.25 -9.82 13.47
N ILE A 154 -11.64 -10.73 12.72
CA ILE A 154 -10.22 -10.69 12.42
C ILE A 154 -9.98 -10.75 10.91
N CYS A 155 -8.90 -10.14 10.47
CA CYS A 155 -8.43 -10.21 9.10
C CYS A 155 -7.12 -10.97 9.06
N MET A 156 -6.98 -11.87 8.09
CA MET A 156 -5.79 -12.69 7.96
C MET A 156 -5.26 -12.67 6.54
N ASP A 157 -3.93 -12.64 6.42
CA ASP A 157 -3.25 -12.74 5.14
C ASP A 157 -1.86 -13.36 5.31
N SER A 158 -1.39 -14.03 4.27
CA SER A 158 -0.05 -14.62 4.25
C SER A 158 0.89 -13.75 3.44
N PHE A 159 2.14 -13.65 3.87
CA PHE A 159 3.15 -12.88 3.17
C PHE A 159 4.50 -13.61 3.13
N PRO A 160 5.23 -13.53 2.00
CA PRO A 160 6.57 -14.06 1.91
C PRO A 160 7.61 -13.04 2.40
N ILE A 161 8.62 -13.55 3.09
CA ILE A 161 9.92 -12.92 3.32
C ILE A 161 10.94 -13.62 2.41
N TYR A 162 11.57 -12.87 1.51
CA TYR A 162 12.53 -13.43 0.56
C TYR A 162 13.85 -13.73 1.26
N ILE A 163 14.44 -14.87 0.92
CA ILE A 163 15.73 -15.29 1.45
C ILE A 163 16.75 -15.44 0.31
N GLU A 164 18.03 -15.47 0.65
CA GLU A 164 19.05 -15.93 -0.27
C GLU A 164 18.80 -17.37 -0.72
N LYS A 165 19.18 -17.69 -1.96
CA LYS A 165 19.02 -19.04 -2.50
C LYS A 165 19.84 -20.01 -1.66
N PRO A 166 19.23 -21.00 -0.98
CA PRO A 166 19.98 -21.99 -0.23
C PRO A 166 20.92 -22.78 -1.15
N GLY A 167 22.12 -23.07 -0.65
CA GLY A 167 23.05 -24.00 -1.30
C GLY A 167 22.60 -25.47 -1.20
N ASP A 168 21.84 -25.79 -0.15
CA ASP A 168 21.24 -27.11 0.02
C ASP A 168 20.00 -27.29 -0.87
N PHE A 169 19.97 -28.38 -1.66
CA PHE A 169 18.91 -28.62 -2.63
C PHE A 169 17.55 -28.89 -1.99
N THR A 170 17.52 -29.50 -0.80
CA THR A 170 16.29 -29.79 -0.07
C THR A 170 15.66 -28.51 0.44
N LEU A 171 16.44 -27.66 1.13
CA LEU A 171 16.03 -26.33 1.56
C LEU A 171 15.65 -25.44 0.37
N GLN A 172 16.38 -25.53 -0.74
CA GLN A 172 16.05 -24.76 -1.94
C GLN A 172 14.67 -25.14 -2.49
N LYS A 173 14.34 -26.43 -2.58
CA LYS A 173 13.02 -26.90 -3.03
C LYS A 173 11.93 -26.50 -2.04
N LEU A 174 12.18 -26.68 -0.74
CA LEU A 174 11.21 -26.38 0.30
C LEU A 174 10.84 -24.89 0.36
N THR A 175 11.83 -24.02 0.18
CA THR A 175 11.62 -22.56 0.26
C THR A 175 11.25 -21.96 -1.10
N TRP A 176 11.17 -22.74 -2.18
CA TRP A 176 10.83 -22.22 -3.50
C TRP A 176 9.32 -21.95 -3.64
N SER A 177 8.96 -20.70 -3.96
CA SER A 177 7.60 -20.33 -4.30
C SER A 177 7.40 -20.28 -5.81
N SER A 178 6.48 -21.10 -6.33
CA SER A 178 6.06 -21.04 -7.73
C SER A 178 5.32 -19.76 -8.08
N GLN A 179 4.70 -19.10 -7.10
CA GLN A 179 3.96 -17.85 -7.31
C GLN A 179 4.90 -16.64 -7.48
N THR A 180 5.98 -16.58 -6.71
CA THR A 180 6.93 -15.45 -6.74
C THR A 180 8.21 -15.76 -7.51
N LEU A 181 8.42 -17.01 -7.91
CA LEU A 181 9.61 -17.53 -8.60
C LEU A 181 10.90 -17.22 -7.82
N ARG A 182 10.82 -17.32 -6.49
CA ARG A 182 11.92 -16.98 -5.55
C ARG A 182 11.89 -17.88 -4.33
N ASN A 183 13.05 -18.04 -3.69
CA ASN A 183 13.14 -18.63 -2.36
C ASN A 183 12.59 -17.66 -1.31
N CYS A 184 11.66 -18.12 -0.48
CA CYS A 184 11.05 -17.35 0.58
C CYS A 184 10.57 -18.23 1.74
N ILE A 185 10.42 -17.61 2.90
CA ILE A 185 9.70 -18.15 4.06
C ILE A 185 8.35 -17.45 4.14
N LYS A 186 7.28 -18.22 4.38
CA LYS A 186 5.91 -17.71 4.49
C LYS A 186 5.54 -17.48 5.95
N PHE A 187 4.92 -16.34 6.20
CA PHE A 187 4.32 -15.97 7.47
C PHE A 187 2.84 -15.69 7.29
N HIS A 188 2.05 -16.01 8.31
CA HIS A 188 0.62 -15.76 8.37
C HIS A 188 0.35 -14.68 9.41
N CYS A 189 -0.22 -13.57 8.97
CA CYS A 189 -0.54 -12.42 9.79
C CYS A 189 -2.00 -12.46 10.25
N ILE A 190 -2.26 -12.15 11.51
CA ILE A 190 -3.60 -11.99 12.07
C ILE A 190 -3.71 -10.57 12.63
N THR A 191 -4.66 -9.79 12.13
CA THR A 191 -4.90 -8.41 12.59
C THR A 191 -6.34 -8.16 12.98
N THR A 192 -6.55 -7.19 13.84
CA THR A 192 -7.83 -6.49 14.01
C THR A 192 -8.14 -5.62 12.79
N LEU A 193 -9.33 -5.01 12.74
CA LEU A 193 -9.75 -4.15 11.62
C LEU A 193 -9.23 -2.72 11.68
N ASP A 194 -8.45 -2.37 12.69
CA ASP A 194 -7.62 -1.17 12.71
C ASP A 194 -6.14 -1.43 12.40
N GLY A 195 -5.78 -2.67 12.08
CA GLY A 195 -4.44 -3.06 11.64
C GLY A 195 -3.46 -3.36 12.76
N THR A 196 -3.93 -3.44 14.00
CA THR A 196 -3.14 -3.93 15.11
C THR A 196 -2.89 -5.43 14.97
N PHE A 197 -1.65 -5.87 15.15
CA PHE A 197 -1.30 -7.28 15.05
C PHE A 197 -1.81 -8.02 16.30
N VAL A 198 -2.57 -9.07 16.09
CA VAL A 198 -3.04 -9.95 17.17
C VAL A 198 -2.05 -11.10 17.35
N GLY A 199 -1.51 -11.59 16.24
CA GLY A 199 -0.46 -12.60 16.21
C GLY A 199 0.14 -12.73 14.82
N ILE A 200 1.37 -13.22 14.79
CA ILE A 200 2.01 -13.69 13.57
C ILE A 200 2.39 -15.15 13.80
N GLN A 201 2.16 -15.97 12.79
CA GLN A 201 2.48 -17.39 12.83
C GLN A 201 3.32 -17.78 11.64
N GLY A 202 4.16 -18.79 11.87
CA GLY A 202 4.87 -19.47 10.80
C GLY A 202 6.38 -19.42 10.94
N GLY A 203 7.01 -19.10 9.81
CA GLY A 203 8.26 -19.75 9.40
C GLY A 203 8.01 -20.83 8.34
N TYR A 204 6.85 -20.88 7.67
CA TYR A 204 6.52 -22.01 6.80
C TYR A 204 7.37 -22.04 5.52
N GLY A 205 7.69 -23.25 5.05
CA GLY A 205 8.23 -23.45 3.70
C GLY A 205 7.27 -22.93 2.63
N ALA A 206 7.76 -22.61 1.45
CA ALA A 206 6.95 -22.03 0.37
C ALA A 206 6.35 -23.06 -0.60
N THR A 207 6.36 -24.33 -0.22
CA THR A 207 5.83 -25.45 -1.01
C THR A 207 4.33 -25.31 -1.33
N GLY A 208 3.87 -26.10 -2.30
CA GLY A 208 2.43 -26.20 -2.63
C GLY A 208 1.58 -26.74 -1.48
N HIS A 209 2.18 -27.51 -0.57
CA HIS A 209 1.53 -28.03 0.64
C HIS A 209 1.23 -26.92 1.65
N ASN A 210 2.13 -25.93 1.78
CA ASN A 210 1.98 -24.74 2.61
C ASN A 210 1.25 -23.60 1.86
N ASN A 211 0.09 -23.93 1.29
CA ASN A 211 -0.85 -22.92 0.85
C ASN A 211 -1.62 -22.33 2.04
N GLU A 212 -2.22 -21.17 1.82
CA GLU A 212 -2.85 -20.38 2.87
C GLU A 212 -3.98 -21.12 3.60
N GLU A 213 -4.70 -21.97 2.86
CA GLU A 213 -5.78 -22.77 3.41
C GLU A 213 -5.27 -23.91 4.31
N SER A 214 -4.23 -24.62 3.87
CA SER A 214 -3.56 -25.64 4.69
C SER A 214 -3.04 -25.04 6.00
N ILE A 215 -2.44 -23.85 5.93
CA ILE A 215 -1.97 -23.13 7.11
C ILE A 215 -3.14 -22.89 8.08
N ILE A 216 -4.26 -22.30 7.65
CA ILE A 216 -5.39 -22.08 8.57
C ILE A 216 -6.01 -23.38 9.09
N ASN A 217 -6.13 -24.41 8.25
CA ASN A 217 -6.63 -25.71 8.69
C ASN A 217 -5.76 -26.30 9.82
N SER A 218 -4.43 -26.19 9.72
CA SER A 218 -3.48 -26.59 10.78
C SER A 218 -3.63 -25.77 12.08
N LEU A 219 -4.13 -24.55 11.97
CA LEU A 219 -4.31 -23.63 13.11
C LEU A 219 -5.66 -23.78 13.80
N THR A 220 -6.66 -24.29 13.09
CA THR A 220 -8.06 -24.31 13.53
C THR A 220 -8.60 -25.71 13.82
N ASN A 221 -7.90 -26.77 13.42
CA ASN A 221 -8.40 -28.13 13.58
C ASN A 221 -7.29 -29.12 13.94
N ASP A 222 -7.50 -29.84 15.05
CA ASP A 222 -6.56 -30.79 15.64
C ASP A 222 -6.24 -31.96 14.73
N LYS A 223 -7.13 -32.30 13.81
CA LYS A 223 -6.88 -33.30 12.77
C LYS A 223 -5.67 -32.94 11.89
N TYR A 224 -5.39 -31.66 11.70
CA TYR A 224 -4.24 -31.17 10.94
C TYR A 224 -3.02 -30.83 11.83
N ALA A 225 -3.18 -30.88 13.16
CA ALA A 225 -2.07 -30.78 14.11
C ALA A 225 -1.39 -32.14 14.32
N ILE A 226 -2.09 -33.23 14.00
CA ILE A 226 -1.62 -34.62 14.04
C ILE A 226 -1.48 -35.11 12.60
N ASP A 227 -0.62 -34.47 11.81
CA ASP A 227 -0.08 -35.13 10.61
C ASP A 227 1.13 -35.94 11.10
N ASN A 228 0.88 -37.20 11.39
CA ASN A 228 1.94 -38.20 11.53
C ASN A 228 2.36 -38.58 10.09
N ASP A 229 3.65 -38.45 9.78
CA ASP A 229 4.33 -39.08 8.62
C ASP A 229 4.42 -38.33 7.27
N ASP A 230 4.70 -37.02 7.21
CA ASP A 230 5.29 -36.44 5.96
C ASP A 230 6.45 -35.47 6.26
N ASP A 231 7.67 -35.89 5.88
CA ASP A 231 9.00 -35.29 6.13
C ASP A 231 9.24 -33.88 5.52
N ASP A 232 8.21 -33.19 5.03
CA ASP A 232 8.36 -31.96 4.23
C ASP A 232 8.00 -30.64 4.99
N ASN A 233 7.82 -30.67 6.31
CA ASN A 233 7.46 -29.49 7.12
C ASN A 233 8.58 -29.06 8.08
N ILE A 234 9.55 -28.27 7.60
CA ILE A 234 10.75 -27.88 8.39
C ILE A 234 10.46 -26.93 9.57
N TYR A 235 9.23 -26.48 9.82
CA TYR A 235 8.95 -25.61 10.97
C TYR A 235 7.73 -26.06 11.77
N HIS A 236 7.88 -27.22 12.44
CA HIS A 236 7.03 -27.62 13.55
C HIS A 236 7.27 -26.70 14.77
N ASN A 237 6.68 -25.50 14.75
CA ASN A 237 6.46 -24.72 15.98
C ASN A 237 4.95 -24.63 16.30
N HIS A 238 4.21 -25.70 15.94
CA HIS A 238 2.74 -25.80 16.04
C HIS A 238 2.22 -25.79 17.49
N MET A 239 3.00 -26.25 18.48
CA MET A 239 2.44 -26.53 19.80
C MET A 239 2.22 -25.30 20.68
N ALA A 240 3.03 -24.24 20.57
CA ALA A 240 2.82 -23.02 21.35
C ALA A 240 1.86 -22.02 20.67
N GLN A 241 1.76 -22.05 19.33
CA GLN A 241 1.08 -21.01 18.54
C GLN A 241 -0.40 -21.33 18.23
N THR A 242 -0.83 -22.61 18.29
CA THR A 242 -2.22 -23.04 18.05
C THR A 242 -3.21 -22.60 19.13
N LEU A 243 -2.72 -22.14 20.29
CA LEU A 243 -3.58 -21.74 21.40
C LEU A 243 -4.41 -20.49 21.09
N PHE A 244 -3.94 -19.58 20.23
CA PHE A 244 -4.71 -18.37 19.92
C PHE A 244 -6.08 -18.71 19.31
N PHE A 245 -6.11 -19.47 18.22
CA PHE A 245 -7.36 -19.85 17.55
C PHE A 245 -8.29 -20.62 18.48
N LYS A 246 -7.77 -21.60 19.23
CA LYS A 246 -8.56 -22.41 20.16
C LYS A 246 -9.11 -21.62 21.35
N LYS A 247 -8.33 -20.68 21.90
CA LYS A 247 -8.72 -19.90 23.08
C LYS A 247 -9.63 -18.73 22.72
N ILE A 248 -9.42 -18.12 21.57
CA ILE A 248 -10.03 -16.83 21.23
C ILE A 248 -11.20 -16.98 20.27
N LEU A 249 -11.08 -17.76 19.19
CA LEU A 249 -12.16 -17.87 18.19
C LEU A 249 -13.31 -18.75 18.67
N LYS A 250 -14.54 -18.36 18.29
CA LYS A 250 -15.79 -19.06 18.56
C LYS A 250 -16.60 -19.22 17.29
N ASN A 251 -17.59 -20.12 17.35
CA ASN A 251 -18.53 -20.31 16.26
C ASN A 251 -19.19 -18.98 15.86
N ASN A 252 -19.36 -18.76 14.56
CA ASN A 252 -19.93 -17.56 13.95
C ASN A 252 -19.07 -16.28 14.04
N ASP A 253 -17.84 -16.31 14.56
CA ASP A 253 -16.89 -15.21 14.36
C ASP A 253 -16.62 -14.98 12.88
N ILE A 254 -16.26 -13.74 12.52
CA ILE A 254 -16.08 -13.32 11.14
C ILE A 254 -14.60 -13.33 10.79
N LEU A 255 -14.25 -14.08 9.75
CA LEU A 255 -12.88 -14.15 9.22
C LEU A 255 -12.85 -13.49 7.85
N ILE A 256 -12.09 -12.40 7.73
CA ILE A 256 -11.88 -11.70 6.46
C ILE A 256 -10.60 -12.21 5.81
N LEU A 257 -10.74 -12.84 4.66
CA LEU A 257 -9.69 -13.62 4.00
C LEU A 257 -9.54 -13.23 2.53
N ASP A 258 -8.41 -13.60 1.94
CA ASP A 258 -8.21 -13.47 0.49
C ASP A 258 -8.96 -14.55 -0.31
N ARG A 259 -8.92 -14.47 -1.64
CA ARG A 259 -9.56 -15.46 -2.52
C ARG A 259 -8.93 -16.86 -2.45
N GLY A 260 -7.74 -17.03 -1.88
CA GLY A 260 -7.08 -18.34 -1.76
C GLY A 260 -7.82 -19.35 -0.85
N TYR A 261 -8.65 -18.87 0.08
CA TYR A 261 -9.21 -19.66 1.19
C TYR A 261 -10.54 -20.36 0.85
N THR A 262 -10.68 -20.86 -0.38
CA THR A 262 -12.00 -21.30 -0.90
C THR A 262 -12.56 -22.59 -0.30
N ARG A 263 -11.72 -23.51 0.19
CA ARG A 263 -12.15 -24.83 0.69
C ARG A 263 -12.13 -24.93 2.22
N MET A 264 -11.89 -23.82 2.94
CA MET A 264 -12.03 -23.78 4.40
C MET A 264 -13.43 -24.22 4.84
N ASN A 265 -13.51 -24.87 6.01
CA ASN A 265 -14.76 -25.38 6.55
C ASN A 265 -15.70 -24.24 6.96
N LYS A 266 -16.54 -23.79 6.00
CA LYS A 266 -17.49 -22.67 6.14
C LYS A 266 -18.52 -22.84 7.25
N ARG A 267 -18.57 -23.99 7.93
CA ARG A 267 -19.59 -24.31 8.94
C ARG A 267 -19.25 -23.78 10.33
N GLN A 268 -17.98 -23.49 10.64
CA GLN A 268 -17.59 -23.04 11.98
C GLN A 268 -17.57 -21.50 12.09
N TYR A 269 -17.12 -20.81 11.04
CA TYR A 269 -16.93 -19.36 11.03
C TYR A 269 -17.65 -18.69 9.86
N GLN A 270 -17.96 -17.41 10.01
CA GLN A 270 -18.48 -16.57 8.92
C GLN A 270 -17.32 -16.09 8.04
N ILE A 271 -17.03 -16.87 6.99
CA ILE A 271 -15.94 -16.55 6.05
C ILE A 271 -16.37 -15.46 5.07
N LYS A 272 -15.62 -14.36 5.04
CA LYS A 272 -15.79 -13.25 4.09
C LYS A 272 -14.61 -13.21 3.12
N ILE A 273 -14.82 -13.72 1.91
CA ILE A 273 -13.85 -13.71 0.80
C ILE A 273 -14.40 -12.93 -0.40
N PRO A 274 -13.57 -12.23 -1.19
CA PRO A 274 -14.05 -11.52 -2.37
C PRO A 274 -14.62 -12.50 -3.42
N PRO A 275 -15.87 -12.31 -3.89
CA PRO A 275 -16.46 -13.18 -4.90
C PRO A 275 -15.60 -13.36 -6.16
N SER A 276 -15.74 -14.54 -6.77
CA SER A 276 -15.16 -14.92 -8.05
C SER A 276 -16.18 -14.76 -9.18
N ILE A 277 -15.71 -14.65 -10.42
CA ILE A 277 -16.59 -14.56 -11.58
C ILE A 277 -17.21 -15.94 -11.82
N ASP A 278 -18.51 -15.97 -12.04
CA ASP A 278 -19.22 -17.20 -12.35
C ASP A 278 -18.75 -17.78 -13.71
N LYS A 279 -18.75 -19.11 -13.82
CA LYS A 279 -18.29 -19.80 -15.03
C LYS A 279 -19.05 -19.29 -16.26
N GLY A 280 -18.32 -18.93 -17.31
CA GLY A 280 -18.89 -18.41 -18.56
C GLY A 280 -19.28 -16.93 -18.54
N LYS A 281 -19.04 -16.22 -17.43
CA LYS A 281 -19.18 -14.75 -17.36
C LYS A 281 -17.81 -14.08 -17.45
N THR A 282 -17.81 -12.81 -17.84
CA THR A 282 -16.61 -11.95 -17.93
C THR A 282 -16.58 -10.88 -16.84
N GLN A 283 -17.67 -10.75 -16.07
CA GLN A 283 -17.88 -9.72 -15.06
C GLN A 283 -18.67 -10.27 -13.86
N LEU A 284 -18.40 -9.73 -12.68
CA LEU A 284 -19.22 -9.96 -11.48
C LEU A 284 -20.61 -9.31 -11.63
N SER A 285 -21.65 -9.94 -11.10
CA SER A 285 -22.94 -9.26 -10.90
C SER A 285 -22.79 -8.04 -9.98
N THR A 286 -23.75 -7.11 -9.99
CA THR A 286 -23.72 -5.92 -9.11
C THR A 286 -23.60 -6.32 -7.64
N LYS A 287 -24.42 -7.27 -7.18
CA LYS A 287 -24.35 -7.81 -5.82
C LYS A 287 -22.95 -8.38 -5.49
N GLN A 288 -22.40 -9.25 -6.35
CA GLN A 288 -21.05 -9.80 -6.15
C GLN A 288 -19.96 -8.73 -6.19
N ALA A 289 -20.10 -7.71 -7.04
CA ALA A 289 -19.14 -6.62 -7.17
C ALA A 289 -19.14 -5.70 -5.95
N ASN A 290 -20.33 -5.41 -5.39
CA ASN A 290 -20.51 -4.67 -4.15
C ASN A 290 -19.97 -5.46 -2.95
N GLU A 291 -20.29 -6.76 -2.84
CA GLU A 291 -19.72 -7.65 -1.82
C GLU A 291 -18.19 -7.74 -1.93
N SER A 292 -17.66 -7.88 -3.15
CA SER A 292 -16.20 -7.85 -3.37
C SER A 292 -15.59 -6.55 -2.88
N ARG A 293 -16.26 -5.41 -3.03
CA ARG A 293 -15.76 -4.12 -2.53
C ARG A 293 -15.78 -4.07 -1.01
N LEU A 294 -16.84 -4.54 -0.37
CA LEU A 294 -16.97 -4.63 1.08
C LEU A 294 -15.84 -5.46 1.71
N VAL A 295 -15.57 -6.65 1.15
CA VAL A 295 -14.51 -7.53 1.66
C VAL A 295 -13.13 -6.92 1.42
N THR A 296 -12.86 -6.43 0.21
CA THR A 296 -11.56 -5.81 -0.11
C THR A 296 -11.29 -4.52 0.65
N PHE A 297 -12.34 -3.78 1.04
CA PHE A 297 -12.20 -2.60 1.90
C PHE A 297 -11.61 -2.95 3.26
N HIS A 298 -12.12 -3.99 3.90
CA HIS A 298 -11.62 -4.45 5.19
C HIS A 298 -10.31 -5.23 5.06
N ARG A 299 -10.12 -6.03 4.01
CA ARG A 299 -8.86 -6.76 3.76
C ARG A 299 -7.66 -5.83 3.52
N ASN A 300 -7.88 -4.64 2.99
CA ASN A 300 -6.81 -3.64 2.85
C ASN A 300 -6.15 -3.25 4.19
N VAL A 301 -6.81 -3.51 5.32
CA VAL A 301 -6.22 -3.31 6.67
C VAL A 301 -4.98 -4.18 6.86
N VAL A 302 -5.10 -5.51 6.67
CA VAL A 302 -3.99 -6.45 6.88
C VAL A 302 -2.88 -6.23 5.86
N GLU A 303 -3.22 -5.88 4.61
CA GLU A 303 -2.22 -5.52 3.58
C GLU A 303 -1.39 -4.30 4.00
N ARG A 304 -2.03 -3.29 4.60
CA ARG A 304 -1.34 -2.09 5.09
C ARG A 304 -0.53 -2.37 6.35
N ALA A 305 -0.99 -3.25 7.24
CA ALA A 305 -0.23 -3.70 8.41
C ALA A 305 1.04 -4.42 7.97
N ILE A 306 0.94 -5.39 7.04
CA ILE A 306 2.10 -6.03 6.41
C ILE A 306 3.00 -5.00 5.71
N GLY A 307 2.42 -3.98 5.08
CA GLY A 307 3.15 -2.86 4.51
C GLY A 307 3.99 -2.09 5.53
N ARG A 308 3.52 -1.91 6.77
CA ARG A 308 4.31 -1.32 7.88
C ARG A 308 5.47 -2.22 8.26
N LEU A 309 5.24 -3.53 8.33
CA LEU A 309 6.30 -4.52 8.62
C LEU A 309 7.37 -4.54 7.50
N LYS A 310 6.99 -4.37 6.24
CA LYS A 310 7.93 -4.33 5.10
C LYS A 310 8.64 -2.97 4.91
N LYS A 311 8.50 -2.03 5.86
CA LYS A 311 9.35 -0.83 5.91
C LYS A 311 10.76 -1.15 6.39
N TRP A 312 10.91 -2.14 7.27
CA TRP A 312 12.18 -2.65 7.75
C TRP A 312 12.96 -3.28 6.59
N LYS A 313 14.11 -2.70 6.22
CA LYS A 313 14.88 -3.13 5.03
C LYS A 313 15.24 -4.61 5.08
N LEU A 314 15.57 -5.15 6.26
CA LEU A 314 15.86 -6.57 6.45
C LEU A 314 14.73 -7.48 5.92
N LEU A 315 13.46 -7.13 6.17
CA LEU A 315 12.30 -7.91 5.73
C LEU A 315 11.87 -7.58 4.28
N LYS A 316 12.30 -6.44 3.74
CA LYS A 316 12.02 -6.01 2.36
C LYS A 316 13.01 -6.64 1.37
N ASN A 317 14.26 -6.76 1.77
CA ASN A 317 15.36 -7.29 0.98
C ASN A 317 15.40 -8.83 1.03
N ARG A 318 16.46 -9.41 0.46
CA ARG A 318 16.73 -10.85 0.58
C ARG A 318 17.49 -11.10 1.87
N VAL A 319 16.85 -11.80 2.80
CA VAL A 319 17.43 -12.13 4.10
C VAL A 319 18.56 -13.14 3.91
N VAL A 320 19.71 -12.82 4.48
CA VAL A 320 20.89 -13.68 4.48
C VAL A 320 20.70 -14.92 5.35
N HIS A 321 21.37 -16.01 5.00
CA HIS A 321 21.16 -17.33 5.62
C HIS A 321 21.20 -17.34 7.16
N GLN A 322 22.10 -16.57 7.78
CA GLN A 322 22.28 -16.53 9.24
C GLN A 322 21.05 -16.04 10.03
N TYR A 323 20.13 -15.31 9.39
CA TYR A 323 18.90 -14.80 10.02
C TYR A 323 17.67 -15.63 9.69
N VAL A 324 17.73 -16.57 8.74
CA VAL A 324 16.56 -17.36 8.30
C VAL A 324 15.92 -18.12 9.46
N VAL A 325 16.75 -18.75 10.30
CA VAL A 325 16.29 -19.52 11.49
C VAL A 325 15.78 -18.64 12.64
N LYS A 326 15.94 -17.31 12.53
CA LYS A 326 15.48 -16.32 13.53
C LYS A 326 14.32 -15.48 13.02
N LEU A 327 13.83 -15.75 11.80
CA LEU A 327 12.84 -14.90 11.15
C LEU A 327 11.52 -14.86 11.91
N ASP A 328 11.11 -15.96 12.53
CA ASP A 328 9.92 -16.00 13.39
C ASP A 328 10.01 -14.98 14.53
N LYS A 329 11.15 -14.95 15.23
CA LYS A 329 11.42 -14.01 16.33
C LYS A 329 11.53 -12.59 15.82
N ILE A 330 12.30 -12.36 14.75
CA ILE A 330 12.48 -11.03 14.17
C ILE A 330 11.15 -10.45 13.69
N VAL A 331 10.39 -11.20 12.89
CA VAL A 331 9.10 -10.76 12.36
C VAL A 331 8.12 -10.43 13.50
N SER A 332 8.05 -11.30 14.51
CA SER A 332 7.17 -11.10 15.65
C SER A 332 7.58 -9.87 16.47
N THR A 333 8.86 -9.71 16.76
CA THR A 333 9.39 -8.54 17.48
C THR A 333 9.11 -7.24 16.74
N LEU A 334 9.33 -7.20 15.41
CA LEU A 334 9.05 -6.00 14.62
C LEU A 334 7.55 -5.67 14.56
N ALA A 335 6.67 -6.68 14.50
CA ALA A 335 5.23 -6.48 14.57
C ALA A 335 4.76 -5.98 15.95
N SER A 336 5.30 -6.54 17.04
CA SER A 336 5.05 -6.06 18.41
C SER A 336 5.56 -4.64 18.63
N THR A 337 6.67 -4.27 17.99
CA THR A 337 7.20 -2.90 17.99
C THR A 337 6.20 -1.94 17.33
N ILE A 338 5.63 -2.33 16.20
CA ILE A 338 4.58 -1.55 15.52
C ILE A 338 3.36 -1.41 16.44
N ASN A 339 2.89 -2.49 17.07
CA ASN A 339 1.77 -2.39 18.02
C ASN A 339 2.04 -1.43 19.18
N LYS A 340 3.26 -1.43 19.71
CA LYS A 340 3.63 -0.61 20.87
C LYS A 340 3.73 0.88 20.53
N PHE A 341 4.26 1.22 19.36
CA PHE A 341 4.67 2.58 19.04
C PHE A 341 3.91 3.24 17.88
N ASP A 342 3.37 2.47 16.94
CA ASP A 342 2.60 3.04 15.83
C ASP A 342 1.12 3.16 16.22
N GLU A 343 0.52 4.26 15.80
CA GLU A 343 -0.91 4.43 15.92
C GLU A 343 -1.68 3.44 15.03
N PRO A 344 -2.87 2.96 15.44
CA PRO A 344 -3.71 2.12 14.60
C PRO A 344 -3.99 2.78 13.24
N LEU A 345 -4.10 1.97 12.18
CA LEU A 345 -4.40 2.47 10.83
C LEU A 345 -5.74 3.22 10.78
N TYR A 346 -6.66 2.85 11.66
CA TYR A 346 -8.01 3.36 11.71
C TYR A 346 -8.45 3.63 13.15
N LYS A 347 -8.38 4.89 13.60
CA LYS A 347 -9.02 5.34 14.84
C LYS A 347 -10.49 5.62 14.55
N ASN A 348 -11.41 5.01 15.30
CA ASN A 348 -12.87 5.19 15.27
C ASN A 348 -13.34 6.28 14.28
N PHE A 349 -13.52 5.91 13.00
CA PHE A 349 -14.06 6.87 12.05
C PHE A 349 -15.45 7.24 12.54
N SER A 350 -15.67 8.53 12.76
CA SER A 350 -17.02 9.02 12.93
C SER A 350 -17.85 8.59 11.70
N LYS A 351 -19.14 8.33 11.91
CA LYS A 351 -20.15 8.09 10.85
C LYS A 351 -20.16 9.14 9.73
N LYS A 352 -19.40 10.24 9.87
CA LYS A 352 -19.18 11.27 8.84
C LYS A 352 -18.23 10.82 7.72
N ASN A 353 -17.62 9.64 7.77
CA ASN A 353 -16.83 9.15 6.65
C ASN A 353 -17.74 8.78 5.47
N LYS A 354 -17.78 9.65 4.47
CA LYS A 354 -18.57 9.53 3.25
C LYS A 354 -18.38 8.18 2.54
N HIS A 355 -17.21 7.54 2.66
CA HIS A 355 -16.96 6.22 2.07
C HIS A 355 -17.77 5.11 2.73
N VAL A 356 -17.87 5.12 4.06
CA VAL A 356 -18.69 4.16 4.81
C VAL A 356 -20.16 4.35 4.44
N LYS A 357 -20.61 5.61 4.37
CA LYS A 357 -21.97 5.96 3.95
C LYS A 357 -22.29 5.42 2.56
N LEU A 358 -21.42 5.64 1.57
CA LEU A 358 -21.60 5.14 0.20
C LEU A 358 -21.67 3.60 0.15
N ILE A 359 -20.85 2.91 0.94
CA ILE A 359 -20.94 1.44 1.00
C ILE A 359 -22.26 1.04 1.64
N LEU A 360 -22.67 1.63 2.77
CA LEU A 360 -23.94 1.31 3.44
C LEU A 360 -25.16 1.55 2.55
N GLU A 361 -25.16 2.65 1.79
CA GLU A 361 -26.26 3.03 0.90
C GLU A 361 -26.43 2.04 -0.27
N HIS A 362 -25.33 1.55 -0.83
CA HIS A 362 -25.32 0.83 -2.10
C HIS A 362 -24.97 -0.67 -2.00
N ILE A 363 -24.53 -1.17 -0.84
CA ILE A 363 -24.09 -2.57 -0.69
C ILE A 363 -25.20 -3.58 -1.04
N ASN A 364 -26.46 -3.21 -0.82
CA ASN A 364 -27.63 -4.06 -1.05
C ASN A 364 -28.24 -3.90 -2.45
N ASP A 365 -27.68 -3.05 -3.31
CA ASP A 365 -28.18 -2.88 -4.68
C ASP A 365 -28.12 -4.21 -5.43
N SER A 366 -29.27 -4.66 -5.93
CA SER A 366 -29.38 -5.91 -6.68
C SER A 366 -28.82 -5.78 -8.11
N GLU A 367 -29.00 -4.61 -8.72
CA GLU A 367 -28.57 -4.34 -10.09
C GLU A 367 -28.17 -2.87 -10.27
N ASN A 368 -27.09 -2.66 -11.03
CA ASN A 368 -26.67 -1.33 -11.45
C ASN A 368 -27.56 -0.84 -12.59
N GLU A 369 -28.27 0.26 -12.38
CA GLU A 369 -29.25 0.78 -13.32
C GLU A 369 -28.66 1.16 -14.68
N LEU A 370 -27.35 1.40 -14.80
CA LEU A 370 -26.72 1.74 -16.07
C LEU A 370 -26.30 0.50 -16.86
N LYS A 371 -26.45 -0.71 -16.30
CA LYS A 371 -26.01 -1.95 -16.93
C LYS A 371 -26.75 -2.25 -18.25
N TYR A 372 -28.06 -2.03 -18.30
CA TYR A 372 -28.87 -2.29 -19.50
C TYR A 372 -28.44 -1.43 -20.70
N LEU A 373 -27.77 -0.29 -20.45
CA LEU A 373 -27.26 0.60 -21.49
C LEU A 373 -26.09 0.03 -22.30
N MET A 374 -25.56 -1.13 -21.88
CA MET A 374 -24.58 -1.90 -22.63
C MET A 374 -25.20 -2.85 -23.65
N ASP A 375 -26.51 -3.07 -23.60
CA ASP A 375 -27.19 -3.99 -24.50
C ASP A 375 -27.12 -3.48 -25.94
N LYS A 376 -26.98 -4.40 -26.91
CA LYS A 376 -26.88 -4.04 -28.34
C LYS A 376 -28.07 -3.22 -28.83
N ASN A 377 -29.24 -3.42 -28.24
CA ASN A 377 -30.47 -2.68 -28.57
C ASN A 377 -30.36 -1.19 -28.23
N GLN A 378 -29.46 -0.82 -27.32
CA GLN A 378 -29.21 0.57 -26.94
C GLN A 378 -28.24 1.28 -27.88
N ASN A 379 -27.56 0.55 -28.80
CA ASN A 379 -26.53 1.13 -29.68
C ASN A 379 -27.05 2.27 -30.55
N ASN A 380 -28.31 2.23 -30.98
CA ASN A 380 -28.90 3.25 -31.84
C ASN A 380 -29.13 4.59 -31.12
N TYR A 381 -29.12 4.60 -29.78
CA TYR A 381 -29.30 5.82 -28.98
C TYR A 381 -27.98 6.49 -28.61
N TRP A 382 -26.84 5.90 -28.97
CA TRP A 382 -25.52 6.44 -28.70
C TRP A 382 -25.00 7.22 -29.90
N GLN A 383 -24.92 8.54 -29.76
CA GLN A 383 -24.35 9.42 -30.77
C GLN A 383 -22.88 9.67 -30.47
N LEU A 384 -22.00 9.46 -31.46
CA LEU A 384 -20.57 9.78 -31.31
C LEU A 384 -20.41 11.30 -31.25
N THR A 385 -19.81 11.81 -30.17
CA THR A 385 -19.60 13.24 -29.95
C THR A 385 -18.11 13.61 -30.04
N ALA A 386 -17.22 12.71 -29.62
CA ALA A 386 -15.77 12.94 -29.75
C ALA A 386 -15.01 11.64 -30.07
N LYS A 387 -14.12 11.67 -31.06
CA LYS A 387 -13.35 10.49 -31.51
C LYS A 387 -11.84 10.56 -31.25
N ASN A 388 -11.34 11.71 -30.82
CA ASN A 388 -9.92 11.99 -30.54
C ASN A 388 -9.79 13.03 -29.41
N LEU A 389 -8.57 13.31 -28.97
CA LEU A 389 -8.32 14.22 -27.85
C LEU A 389 -8.83 15.65 -28.10
N GLU A 390 -8.65 16.19 -29.30
CA GLU A 390 -9.09 17.55 -29.64
C GLU A 390 -10.62 17.68 -29.51
N GLU A 391 -11.38 16.75 -30.07
CA GLU A 391 -12.83 16.71 -29.94
C GLU A 391 -13.28 16.43 -28.50
N ILE A 392 -12.50 15.66 -27.72
CA ILE A 392 -12.80 15.45 -26.30
C ILE A 392 -12.63 16.76 -25.52
N ILE A 393 -11.58 17.54 -25.81
CA ILE A 393 -11.35 18.84 -25.20
C ILE A 393 -12.51 19.78 -25.56
N ASP A 394 -12.90 19.85 -26.83
CA ASP A 394 -14.02 20.68 -27.28
C ASP A 394 -15.32 20.27 -26.60
N PHE A 395 -15.64 18.98 -26.60
CA PHE A 395 -16.80 18.42 -25.91
C PHE A 395 -16.82 18.81 -24.42
N VAL A 396 -15.74 18.56 -23.68
CA VAL A 396 -15.69 18.86 -22.24
C VAL A 396 -15.80 20.37 -21.97
N THR A 397 -15.25 21.20 -22.85
CA THR A 397 -15.29 22.66 -22.74
C THR A 397 -16.69 23.23 -22.94
N ASN A 398 -17.43 22.69 -23.91
CA ASN A 398 -18.71 23.22 -24.35
C ASN A 398 -19.91 22.55 -23.66
N THR A 399 -19.68 21.50 -22.88
CA THR A 399 -20.76 20.73 -22.23
C THR A 399 -21.01 21.21 -20.79
N ASN A 400 -22.12 21.93 -20.60
CA ASN A 400 -22.47 22.58 -19.33
C ASN A 400 -22.95 21.62 -18.23
N TYR A 401 -23.40 20.41 -18.57
CA TYR A 401 -23.87 19.44 -17.56
C TYR A 401 -22.73 18.67 -16.89
N LEU A 402 -21.50 18.75 -17.43
CA LEU A 402 -20.37 18.05 -16.83
C LEU A 402 -20.01 18.70 -15.49
N PRO A 403 -19.99 17.93 -14.39
CA PRO A 403 -19.73 18.48 -13.06
C PRO A 403 -18.30 19.02 -12.97
N LYS A 404 -18.15 20.24 -12.44
CA LYS A 404 -16.85 20.83 -12.10
C LYS A 404 -16.33 20.22 -10.79
N TYR A 405 -15.78 19.02 -10.88
CA TYR A 405 -15.24 18.35 -9.71
C TYR A 405 -13.94 18.98 -9.23
N THR A 406 -13.83 19.23 -7.92
CA THR A 406 -12.52 19.41 -7.30
C THR A 406 -11.81 18.05 -7.17
N PRO A 407 -10.47 18.00 -7.16
CA PRO A 407 -9.73 16.77 -6.90
C PRO A 407 -10.19 16.06 -5.62
N SER A 408 -10.45 16.81 -4.55
CA SER A 408 -10.98 16.30 -3.28
C SER A 408 -12.36 15.63 -3.44
N LYS A 409 -13.23 16.16 -4.32
CA LYS A 409 -14.53 15.54 -4.60
C LYS A 409 -14.38 14.21 -5.34
N ILE A 410 -13.49 14.12 -6.35
CA ILE A 410 -13.20 12.85 -7.04
C ILE A 410 -12.61 11.83 -6.06
N GLU A 411 -11.68 12.26 -5.20
CA GLU A 411 -11.11 11.42 -4.15
C GLU A 411 -12.21 10.86 -3.24
N SER A 412 -13.16 11.70 -2.81
CA SER A 412 -14.31 11.29 -1.99
C SER A 412 -15.21 10.26 -2.67
N ILE A 413 -15.27 10.25 -4.00
CA ILE A 413 -16.05 9.28 -4.79
C ILE A 413 -15.23 8.00 -5.00
N SER A 414 -13.91 8.10 -5.17
CA SER A 414 -13.03 6.95 -5.44
C SER A 414 -13.02 5.92 -4.30
N THR A 415 -13.28 6.37 -3.07
CA THR A 415 -13.20 5.60 -1.81
C THR A 415 -11.83 4.94 -1.56
N GLY A 416 -10.75 5.42 -2.22
CA GLY A 416 -9.39 4.91 -1.98
C GLY A 416 -8.30 5.48 -2.90
N CYS A 417 -7.14 5.79 -2.33
CA CYS A 417 -6.00 6.40 -3.02
C CYS A 417 -5.41 5.52 -4.14
N TYR A 418 -5.47 4.19 -4.02
CA TYR A 418 -4.97 3.27 -5.06
C TYR A 418 -5.76 3.40 -6.37
N ALA A 419 -7.09 3.52 -6.30
CA ALA A 419 -7.92 3.66 -7.49
C ALA A 419 -7.62 4.97 -8.22
N MET A 420 -7.34 6.05 -7.49
CA MET A 420 -6.88 7.34 -8.02
C MET A 420 -5.49 7.26 -8.68
N LYS A 421 -4.54 6.54 -8.06
CA LYS A 421 -3.21 6.33 -8.68
C LYS A 421 -3.34 5.54 -9.99
N LEU A 422 -4.22 4.54 -10.01
CA LEU A 422 -4.41 3.69 -11.18
C LEU A 422 -5.21 4.38 -12.30
N SER A 423 -6.21 5.20 -11.98
CA SER A 423 -7.00 5.94 -12.97
C SER A 423 -6.13 6.90 -13.79
N LYS A 424 -5.13 7.55 -13.19
CA LYS A 424 -4.13 8.35 -13.91
C LYS A 424 -3.46 7.54 -15.02
N ARG A 425 -3.00 6.34 -14.70
CA ARG A 425 -2.33 5.45 -15.66
C ARG A 425 -3.27 4.97 -16.76
N TYR A 426 -4.53 4.69 -16.44
CA TYR A 426 -5.52 4.32 -17.46
C TYR A 426 -5.80 5.45 -18.42
N PHE A 427 -5.92 6.67 -17.90
CA PHE A 427 -6.04 7.86 -18.73
C PHE A 427 -4.84 7.99 -19.68
N THR A 428 -3.62 8.03 -19.16
CA THR A 428 -2.41 8.20 -19.99
C THR A 428 -2.25 7.14 -21.06
N ASN A 429 -2.57 5.88 -20.77
CA ASN A 429 -2.39 4.77 -21.72
C ASN A 429 -3.57 4.57 -22.68
N SER A 430 -4.65 5.32 -22.56
CA SER A 430 -5.87 5.08 -23.36
C SER A 430 -6.38 6.30 -24.10
N ILE A 431 -5.87 7.50 -23.81
CA ILE A 431 -6.44 8.76 -24.30
C ILE A 431 -6.56 8.81 -25.83
N ASP A 432 -5.56 8.32 -26.56
CA ASP A 432 -5.53 8.29 -28.02
C ASP A 432 -6.57 7.34 -28.65
N HIS A 433 -7.15 6.46 -27.83
CA HIS A 433 -8.16 5.50 -28.26
C HIS A 433 -9.54 5.78 -27.66
N MET A 434 -9.65 6.78 -26.78
CA MET A 434 -10.91 7.11 -26.16
C MET A 434 -11.87 7.74 -27.17
N LYS A 435 -13.12 7.29 -27.12
CA LYS A 435 -14.22 7.94 -27.84
C LYS A 435 -15.36 8.18 -26.88
N ILE A 436 -15.98 9.35 -26.97
CA ILE A 436 -17.12 9.75 -26.15
C ILE A 436 -18.38 9.72 -27.01
N TYR A 437 -19.40 9.05 -26.49
CA TYR A 437 -20.74 9.04 -27.03
C TYR A 437 -21.70 9.65 -26.01
N GLU A 438 -22.69 10.39 -26.49
CA GLU A 438 -23.82 10.87 -25.69
C GLU A 438 -25.08 10.05 -25.95
N HIS A 439 -25.88 9.86 -24.90
CA HIS A 439 -27.15 9.15 -25.01
C HIS A 439 -28.25 10.12 -25.45
N GLN A 440 -28.93 9.83 -26.56
CA GLN A 440 -29.93 10.74 -27.14
C GLN A 440 -31.22 10.84 -26.30
N SER A 441 -31.57 9.80 -25.55
CA SER A 441 -32.83 9.76 -24.77
C SER A 441 -32.63 9.91 -23.25
N ILE A 442 -31.39 9.92 -22.76
CA ILE A 442 -31.10 9.97 -21.32
C ILE A 442 -30.19 11.17 -21.10
N GLU A 443 -30.75 12.18 -20.45
CA GLU A 443 -30.04 13.43 -20.18
C GLU A 443 -28.75 13.18 -19.37
N ASN A 444 -27.70 13.95 -19.72
CA ASN A 444 -26.43 14.00 -19.00
C ASN A 444 -25.73 12.63 -18.88
N CYS A 445 -25.93 11.74 -19.86
CA CYS A 445 -25.39 10.40 -19.87
C CYS A 445 -24.38 10.20 -21.02
N ILE A 446 -23.17 9.81 -20.66
CA ILE A 446 -22.08 9.57 -21.60
C ILE A 446 -21.60 8.12 -21.54
N LYS A 447 -21.09 7.64 -22.67
CA LYS A 447 -20.37 6.38 -22.81
C LYS A 447 -18.97 6.65 -23.37
N VAL A 448 -17.96 6.23 -22.62
CA VAL A 448 -16.56 6.30 -23.02
C VAL A 448 -16.05 4.91 -23.35
N VAL A 449 -15.62 4.70 -24.58
CA VAL A 449 -15.02 3.43 -25.05
C VAL A 449 -13.53 3.59 -25.26
N GLY A 450 -12.81 2.47 -25.37
CA GLY A 450 -11.39 2.48 -25.75
C GLY A 450 -10.42 2.54 -24.57
N ILE A 451 -10.90 2.31 -23.35
CA ILE A 451 -10.04 2.32 -22.15
C ILE A 451 -9.26 1.00 -22.09
N ASN A 452 -7.94 1.05 -22.26
CA ASN A 452 -7.10 -0.15 -22.35
C ASN A 452 -7.09 -0.94 -21.03
N SER A 453 -7.15 -2.26 -21.11
CA SER A 453 -6.91 -3.14 -19.97
C SER A 453 -5.42 -3.15 -19.62
N ARG A 454 -5.10 -3.07 -18.32
CA ARG A 454 -3.71 -3.21 -17.84
C ARG A 454 -3.17 -4.64 -17.93
N PHE A 455 -4.05 -5.63 -18.14
CA PHE A 455 -3.70 -7.05 -18.07
C PHE A 455 -3.64 -7.71 -19.45
N SER A 456 -4.21 -7.07 -20.48
CA SER A 456 -4.26 -7.63 -21.83
C SER A 456 -4.36 -6.49 -22.84
N SER A 457 -3.36 -6.40 -23.73
CA SER A 457 -3.29 -5.37 -24.77
C SER A 457 -4.49 -5.39 -25.71
N GLY A 458 -5.11 -6.55 -25.94
CA GLY A 458 -6.28 -6.69 -26.81
C GLY A 458 -7.63 -6.37 -26.15
N ILE A 459 -7.69 -6.19 -24.82
CA ILE A 459 -8.96 -5.94 -24.13
C ILE A 459 -9.14 -4.44 -23.90
N LYS A 460 -10.25 -3.90 -24.41
CA LYS A 460 -10.69 -2.52 -24.15
C LYS A 460 -11.97 -2.51 -23.33
N HIS A 461 -12.04 -1.60 -22.37
CA HIS A 461 -13.17 -1.38 -21.50
C HIS A 461 -14.01 -0.19 -21.98
N CYS A 462 -15.26 -0.24 -21.58
CA CYS A 462 -16.27 0.79 -21.82
C CYS A 462 -16.80 1.24 -20.46
N SER A 463 -16.91 2.55 -20.25
CA SER A 463 -17.46 3.17 -19.04
C SER A 463 -18.65 4.03 -19.40
N ILE A 464 -19.78 3.86 -18.71
CA ILE A 464 -20.97 4.69 -18.81
C ILE A 464 -21.04 5.53 -17.54
N LEU A 465 -21.28 6.83 -17.69
CA LEU A 465 -21.46 7.75 -16.58
C LEU A 465 -22.74 8.56 -16.80
N LYS A 466 -23.53 8.72 -15.73
CA LYS A 466 -24.70 9.59 -15.71
C LYS A 466 -24.49 10.66 -14.65
N PHE A 467 -24.46 11.91 -15.08
CA PHE A 467 -24.18 13.05 -14.23
C PHE A 467 -25.46 13.73 -13.74
N TYR A 468 -25.38 14.31 -12.55
CA TYR A 468 -26.44 15.11 -11.95
C TYR A 468 -25.86 16.48 -11.60
N PRO A 469 -25.95 17.48 -12.50
CA PRO A 469 -25.26 18.76 -12.34
C PRO A 469 -25.56 19.47 -11.01
N ARG A 470 -26.80 19.34 -10.53
CA ARG A 470 -27.26 19.93 -9.26
C ARG A 470 -26.89 19.10 -8.02
N LYS A 471 -26.56 17.82 -8.19
CA LYS A 471 -26.16 16.89 -7.12
C LYS A 471 -25.03 15.97 -7.61
N PRO A 472 -23.81 16.49 -7.80
CA PRO A 472 -22.73 15.71 -8.40
C PRO A 472 -22.40 14.42 -7.63
N GLU A 473 -22.62 14.38 -6.31
CA GLU A 473 -22.53 13.17 -5.48
C GLU A 473 -23.41 12.01 -5.94
N ASP A 474 -24.51 12.28 -6.65
CA ASP A 474 -25.42 11.25 -7.16
C ASP A 474 -24.95 10.68 -8.52
N THR A 475 -23.76 11.08 -9.00
CA THR A 475 -23.20 10.57 -10.26
C THR A 475 -23.11 9.05 -10.26
N LYS A 476 -23.74 8.44 -11.25
CA LYS A 476 -23.78 6.99 -11.42
C LYS A 476 -22.78 6.56 -12.47
N PHE A 477 -22.28 5.35 -12.31
CA PHE A 477 -21.25 4.80 -13.17
C PHE A 477 -21.48 3.30 -13.39
N TYR A 478 -21.09 2.83 -14.56
CA TYR A 478 -20.96 1.43 -14.89
C TYR A 478 -19.74 1.26 -15.78
N CYS A 479 -19.04 0.14 -15.67
CA CYS A 479 -17.92 -0.18 -16.57
C CYS A 479 -17.96 -1.65 -16.96
N SER A 480 -17.51 -2.00 -18.17
CA SER A 480 -17.45 -3.39 -18.65
C SER A 480 -16.33 -4.24 -18.04
N CYS A 481 -15.50 -3.68 -17.14
CA CYS A 481 -14.43 -4.44 -16.49
C CYS A 481 -14.96 -5.39 -15.41
N LYS A 482 -14.13 -6.34 -14.95
CA LYS A 482 -14.47 -7.38 -13.96
C LYS A 482 -15.34 -6.93 -12.78
N SER A 483 -15.07 -5.74 -12.22
CA SER A 483 -15.78 -5.20 -11.04
C SER A 483 -16.59 -3.94 -11.36
N GLY A 484 -16.77 -3.61 -12.65
CA GLY A 484 -17.34 -2.35 -13.09
C GLY A 484 -18.86 -2.23 -12.93
N ALA A 485 -19.55 -3.33 -12.58
CA ALA A 485 -20.98 -3.33 -12.25
C ALA A 485 -21.30 -2.87 -10.82
N ARG A 486 -20.29 -2.61 -9.97
CA ARG A 486 -20.50 -2.13 -8.60
C ARG A 486 -21.14 -0.75 -8.58
N THR A 487 -21.91 -0.46 -7.54
CA THR A 487 -22.59 0.84 -7.32
C THR A 487 -21.99 1.63 -6.15
N THR A 488 -21.25 0.98 -5.25
CA THR A 488 -20.67 1.63 -4.06
C THR A 488 -19.63 2.71 -4.37
N ASN A 489 -18.83 2.52 -5.43
CA ASN A 489 -17.80 3.48 -5.89
C ASN A 489 -17.31 3.12 -7.31
N PRO A 490 -16.84 4.07 -8.12
CA PRO A 490 -16.41 3.80 -9.49
C PRO A 490 -15.15 2.96 -9.55
N CYS A 491 -15.03 2.11 -10.56
CA CYS A 491 -13.76 1.42 -10.88
C CYS A 491 -12.71 2.43 -11.37
N ALA A 492 -11.44 2.00 -11.43
CA ALA A 492 -10.36 2.89 -11.90
C ALA A 492 -10.56 3.40 -13.33
N HIS A 493 -11.27 2.67 -14.20
CA HIS A 493 -11.62 3.11 -15.56
C HIS A 493 -12.73 4.19 -15.58
N ALA A 494 -13.72 4.10 -14.70
CA ALA A 494 -14.73 5.16 -14.59
C ALA A 494 -14.12 6.40 -13.93
N LEU A 495 -13.25 6.21 -12.93
CA LEU A 495 -12.48 7.30 -12.33
C LEU A 495 -11.55 8.00 -13.33
N SER A 496 -10.93 7.27 -14.28
CA SER A 496 -10.07 7.89 -15.27
C SER A 496 -10.84 8.86 -16.17
N VAL A 497 -12.11 8.58 -16.47
CA VAL A 497 -12.99 9.51 -17.21
C VAL A 497 -13.28 10.76 -16.37
N LEU A 498 -13.62 10.60 -15.08
CA LEU A 498 -13.86 11.74 -14.19
C LEU A 498 -12.61 12.63 -14.05
N MET A 499 -11.43 12.02 -13.95
CA MET A 499 -10.16 12.75 -13.89
C MET A 499 -9.86 13.48 -15.19
N LEU A 500 -10.09 12.86 -16.35
CA LEU A 500 -9.92 13.51 -17.65
C LEU A 500 -10.77 14.78 -17.76
N ILE A 501 -12.07 14.67 -17.44
CA ILE A 501 -12.99 15.81 -17.46
C ILE A 501 -12.49 16.92 -16.55
N GLN A 502 -12.11 16.58 -15.31
CA GLN A 502 -11.61 17.54 -14.33
C GLN A 502 -10.30 18.21 -14.75
N SER A 503 -9.35 17.46 -15.33
CA SER A 503 -8.09 18.00 -15.82
C SER A 503 -8.32 19.00 -16.95
N ILE A 504 -9.14 18.66 -17.95
CA ILE A 504 -9.46 19.58 -19.06
C ILE A 504 -10.11 20.87 -18.53
N GLN A 505 -11.11 20.73 -17.65
CA GLN A 505 -11.81 21.87 -17.04
C GLN A 505 -10.88 22.77 -16.21
N LYS A 506 -9.82 22.22 -15.60
CA LYS A 506 -8.84 22.97 -14.81
C LYS A 506 -7.83 23.73 -15.67
N GLU A 507 -7.34 23.14 -16.76
CA GLU A 507 -6.26 23.72 -17.59
C GLU A 507 -6.77 24.80 -18.58
N LEU A 508 -8.06 24.80 -18.91
CA LEU A 508 -8.67 25.74 -19.87
C LEU A 508 -8.54 27.25 -19.56
N PRO A 509 -8.65 27.73 -18.30
CA PRO A 509 -8.41 29.14 -17.98
C PRO A 509 -6.99 29.60 -18.38
N HIS A 510 -5.99 28.71 -18.26
CA HIS A 510 -4.59 29.00 -18.61
C HIS A 510 -4.35 28.95 -20.13
N LEU A 511 -5.03 28.04 -20.85
CA LEU A 511 -4.96 27.96 -22.32
C LEU A 511 -5.62 29.14 -23.04
N LYS A 512 -6.67 29.76 -22.46
CA LYS A 512 -7.30 30.96 -23.02
C LYS A 512 -6.44 32.23 -22.90
N LEU A 513 -5.56 32.30 -21.90
CA LEU A 513 -4.61 33.40 -21.71
C LEU A 513 -3.41 33.32 -22.67
N ALA A 514 -3.14 32.15 -23.25
CA ALA A 514 -2.03 31.92 -24.18
C ALA A 514 -2.37 32.19 -25.67
N LYS A 515 -3.55 32.75 -25.97
CA LYS A 515 -3.92 33.17 -27.34
C LYS A 515 -3.30 34.53 -27.68
N THR A 516 -1.98 34.59 -27.82
CA THR A 516 -1.31 35.54 -28.72
C THR A 516 -0.85 34.76 -29.96
N THR A 517 -1.23 35.29 -31.12
CA THR A 517 -1.10 34.73 -32.46
C THR A 517 0.23 34.02 -32.71
N ILE A 518 0.16 32.70 -32.91
CA ILE A 518 1.22 31.93 -33.57
C ILE A 518 0.74 31.68 -35.00
N ASP A 519 1.50 32.18 -35.97
CA ASP A 519 1.29 32.02 -37.41
C ASP A 519 1.49 30.54 -37.80
N TYR A 520 0.50 29.94 -38.45
CA TYR A 520 0.42 28.51 -38.75
C TYR A 520 1.03 28.13 -40.11
N SER A 521 1.71 29.05 -40.79
CA SER A 521 2.21 28.83 -42.15
C SER A 521 3.46 27.92 -42.23
N ASP A 522 4.28 27.82 -41.18
CA ASP A 522 5.47 26.96 -41.15
C ASP A 522 5.22 25.56 -40.54
N ALA A 523 4.06 25.32 -39.91
CA ALA A 523 3.76 24.09 -39.18
C ALA A 523 3.30 22.91 -40.08
N ILE A 524 3.17 23.12 -41.39
CA ILE A 524 2.69 22.11 -42.35
C ILE A 524 3.79 21.13 -42.80
N LYS A 525 5.05 21.29 -42.34
CA LYS A 525 6.18 20.49 -42.88
C LYS A 525 6.80 19.41 -42.00
N ASN A 526 6.24 19.05 -40.85
CA ASN A 526 6.73 17.87 -40.12
C ASN A 526 5.59 17.00 -39.60
N GLU A 527 5.14 16.07 -40.45
CA GLU A 527 4.46 14.86 -40.01
C GLU A 527 5.41 14.04 -39.10
N TYR A 528 4.87 13.47 -38.03
CA TYR A 528 5.54 12.59 -37.06
C TYR A 528 6.48 13.25 -36.03
N SER A 529 5.93 13.98 -35.05
CA SER A 529 6.34 13.86 -33.63
C SER A 529 5.53 14.76 -32.69
N SER A 530 4.79 14.11 -31.78
CA SER A 530 4.65 14.33 -30.33
C SER A 530 4.71 15.71 -29.64
N SER A 531 5.06 16.85 -30.25
CA SER A 531 5.33 18.09 -29.49
C SER A 531 4.08 18.76 -28.90
N HIS A 532 2.97 18.79 -29.63
CA HIS A 532 1.68 19.31 -29.13
C HIS A 532 1.11 18.43 -27.99
N TYR A 533 1.23 17.11 -28.14
CA TYR A 533 0.82 16.14 -27.12
C TYR A 533 1.71 16.23 -25.87
N GLN A 534 3.01 16.47 -26.02
CA GLN A 534 3.94 16.63 -24.92
C GLN A 534 3.63 17.88 -24.09
N ALA A 535 3.17 18.97 -24.71
CA ALA A 535 2.82 20.20 -23.99
C ALA A 535 1.53 20.04 -23.16
N ILE A 536 0.48 19.40 -23.70
CA ILE A 536 -0.74 19.08 -22.95
C ILE A 536 -0.44 18.01 -21.88
N TYR A 537 0.39 17.00 -22.21
CA TYR A 537 0.85 15.97 -21.27
C TYR A 537 1.66 16.56 -20.12
N ASN A 538 2.62 17.45 -20.39
CA ASN A 538 3.43 18.11 -19.38
C ASN A 538 2.59 19.07 -18.54
N ASN A 539 1.68 19.86 -19.12
CA ASN A 539 0.79 20.72 -18.32
C ASN A 539 -0.18 19.90 -17.45
N ILE A 540 -0.70 18.78 -17.97
CA ILE A 540 -1.54 17.86 -17.19
C ILE A 540 -0.73 17.15 -16.10
N ILE A 541 0.57 16.88 -16.29
CA ILE A 541 1.47 16.23 -15.32
C ILE A 541 2.13 17.21 -14.34
N ASP A 542 2.35 18.46 -14.71
CA ASP A 542 3.03 19.49 -13.91
C ASP A 542 2.05 20.31 -13.08
N CYS A 543 0.76 20.03 -13.18
CA CYS A 543 -0.24 20.46 -12.22
C CYS A 543 0.28 20.15 -10.80
N GLU A 544 0.60 21.17 -9.97
CA GLU A 544 1.32 21.06 -8.67
C GLU A 544 0.88 19.91 -7.73
N TRP A 545 -0.33 19.41 -7.92
CA TRP A 545 -0.86 18.24 -7.22
C TRP A 545 -0.19 16.90 -7.62
N ILE A 546 0.38 16.78 -8.81
CA ILE A 546 0.95 15.53 -9.35
C ILE A 546 2.35 15.29 -8.83
N ALA A 547 3.15 16.33 -8.68
CA ALA A 547 4.45 16.26 -7.99
C ALA A 547 4.27 15.86 -6.51
N LYS A 548 3.28 16.45 -5.80
CA LYS A 548 2.96 16.05 -4.41
C LYS A 548 2.51 14.59 -4.32
N CYS A 549 1.77 14.06 -5.30
CA CYS A 549 1.27 12.68 -5.26
C CYS A 549 2.36 11.60 -5.52
N TRP A 550 3.48 11.96 -6.16
CA TRP A 550 4.60 11.03 -6.39
C TRP A 550 5.42 10.74 -5.13
N THR A 551 5.51 11.70 -4.20
CA THR A 551 6.19 11.55 -2.91
C THR A 551 5.26 11.10 -1.77
N CYS A 552 3.94 11.17 -1.94
CA CYS A 552 2.97 10.72 -0.93
C CYS A 552 2.79 9.19 -0.89
N HIS A 553 3.82 8.49 -0.40
CA HIS A 553 3.63 7.30 0.44
C HIS A 553 3.61 7.65 1.94
N GLU A 554 3.81 8.92 2.28
CA GLU A 554 3.81 9.47 3.62
C GLU A 554 2.78 10.59 3.76
N LEU A 555 1.53 10.25 4.02
CA LEU A 555 0.59 11.18 4.63
C LEU A 555 0.09 10.55 5.91
N TYR A 556 0.91 10.74 6.94
CA TYR A 556 0.57 11.02 8.35
C TYR A 556 1.92 11.17 9.07
N HIS A 557 2.64 12.27 8.80
CA HIS A 557 3.75 12.69 9.65
C HIS A 557 3.23 13.80 10.58
N PRO A 558 3.22 13.60 11.91
CA PRO A 558 2.73 14.61 12.88
C PRO A 558 3.56 15.90 12.95
N SER A 559 4.67 16.01 12.21
CA SER A 559 5.60 17.16 12.30
C SER A 559 5.26 18.33 11.38
N CYS A 560 4.14 18.30 10.63
CA CYS A 560 3.75 19.43 9.78
C CYS A 560 2.90 20.50 10.49
N ILE A 561 2.88 20.49 11.83
CA ILE A 561 2.34 21.60 12.61
C ILE A 561 3.52 22.33 13.24
N GLY A 562 3.91 23.42 12.59
CA GLY A 562 4.85 24.43 13.11
C GLY A 562 6.32 24.09 12.93
N GLN A 563 6.94 24.64 11.89
CA GLN A 563 8.23 25.37 11.95
C GLN A 563 8.72 25.75 10.54
N ASP A 564 9.34 26.93 10.47
CA ASP A 564 10.08 27.58 9.37
C ASP A 564 9.30 28.20 8.20
N GLN A 565 8.67 29.35 8.48
CA GLN A 565 8.28 30.34 7.47
C GLN A 565 9.51 30.82 6.65
N GLU A 566 10.69 30.95 7.27
CA GLU A 566 11.94 31.35 6.59
C GLU A 566 12.40 30.38 5.48
N LYS A 567 12.14 29.07 5.61
CA LYS A 567 12.49 28.11 4.56
C LYS A 567 11.53 28.16 3.37
N ILE A 568 10.28 28.52 3.61
CA ILE A 568 9.29 28.75 2.56
C ILE A 568 9.67 30.03 1.81
N ASP A 569 10.01 31.09 2.53
CA ASP A 569 10.42 32.38 1.94
C ASP A 569 11.73 32.24 1.13
N ALA A 570 12.69 31.44 1.59
CA ALA A 570 13.93 31.17 0.85
C ALA A 570 13.74 30.33 -0.43
N ILE A 571 12.69 29.50 -0.50
CA ILE A 571 12.33 28.75 -1.72
C ILE A 571 11.61 29.67 -2.72
N ILE A 572 10.76 30.57 -2.22
CA ILE A 572 10.07 31.58 -3.04
C ILE A 572 11.09 32.55 -3.66
N ASP A 573 12.10 32.99 -2.91
CA ASP A 573 13.12 33.90 -3.42
C ASP A 573 14.05 33.30 -4.49
N LYS A 574 14.21 31.96 -4.50
CA LYS A 574 14.97 31.23 -5.53
C LYS A 574 14.17 30.94 -6.80
N TRP A 575 12.87 31.22 -6.82
CA TRP A 575 11.95 30.98 -7.94
C TRP A 575 11.51 32.28 -8.64
N LYS A 576 12.34 33.32 -8.60
CA LYS A 576 12.11 34.53 -9.42
C LYS A 576 12.34 34.21 -10.90
N CYS A 577 11.24 34.09 -11.63
CA CYS A 577 11.22 34.05 -13.09
C CYS A 577 11.89 35.33 -13.64
N PRO A 578 12.92 35.23 -14.50
CA PRO A 578 13.61 36.41 -15.05
C PRO A 578 12.75 37.22 -16.04
N TYR A 579 11.52 36.77 -16.34
CA TYR A 579 10.57 37.47 -17.21
C TYR A 579 9.46 38.21 -16.46
N CYS A 580 9.51 38.22 -15.12
CA CYS A 580 8.58 38.97 -14.27
C CYS A 580 9.34 40.12 -13.59
N GLN A 581 9.90 41.02 -14.39
CA GLN A 581 10.20 42.37 -13.95
C GLN A 581 9.25 43.30 -14.68
N GLU A 582 8.19 43.70 -13.99
CA GLU A 582 7.58 45.03 -14.00
C GLU A 582 6.23 44.93 -13.26
N ASP A 583 6.22 45.56 -12.09
CA ASP A 583 5.13 46.33 -11.46
C ASP A 583 3.68 45.88 -11.71
N ASP A 584 3.04 45.33 -10.69
CA ASP A 584 2.10 46.16 -9.92
C ASP A 584 1.71 45.48 -8.60
N ASP A 585 1.82 46.26 -7.53
CA ASP A 585 1.42 45.94 -6.17
C ASP A 585 -0.08 45.66 -6.10
N ASN A 586 -0.48 44.40 -5.84
CA ASN A 586 -1.52 44.06 -4.85
C ASN A 586 -1.79 42.55 -4.74
N LYS A 587 -1.63 42.06 -3.50
CA LYS A 587 -2.02 40.76 -2.89
C LYS A 587 -1.07 39.58 -3.02
#